data_AF-A0A1G7EFM2-F1
#
_entry.id   AF-A0A1G7EFM2-F1
#
_cell.length_a   1.000
_cell.length_b   1.000
_cell.length_c   1.000
_cell.angle_alpha   90.00
_cell.angle_beta   90.00
_cell.angle_gamma   90.00
#
_symmetry.space_group_name_H-M   'P 1'
#
loop_
_entity.id
_entity.type
_entity.pdbx_description
1 polymer ?
#
loop_
_entity_poly.entity_id
_entity_poly.type
_entity_poly.pdbx_seq_one_letter_code
_entity_poly.pdbx_strand_id
1 'polypeptide(L)'
;MIRSYEDLMSFNKDNIDAATAAGKAFAKGLEDISKEAVSFSSKSMDGAVAASKQLGACKTPADFTNLQTKLVKDNWEIMVAQSKKMTELSNDVLKSAMSPLQARTKTVLETFVSA
;
A
#
# COMPACT_ATOMS: atom_id res chain seq x y z
N MET A 1 -0.18 29.19 23.20
CA MET A 1 0.08 30.62 22.91
C MET A 1 1.53 30.76 22.48
N ILE A 2 1.80 31.20 21.25
CA ILE A 2 3.17 31.51 20.79
C ILE A 2 3.57 32.80 21.52
N ARG A 3 4.33 32.69 22.60
CA ARG A 3 4.67 33.83 23.48
C ARG A 3 6.15 34.20 23.42
N SER A 4 7.00 33.29 22.94
CA SER A 4 8.44 33.46 22.84
C SER A 4 8.93 33.39 21.38
N TYR A 5 10.06 34.03 21.09
CA TYR A 5 10.80 33.83 19.84
C TYR A 5 11.20 32.35 19.65
N GLU A 6 11.41 31.61 20.74
CA GLU A 6 11.67 30.17 20.73
C GLU A 6 10.42 29.36 20.32
N ASP A 7 9.21 29.79 20.67
CA ASP A 7 7.96 29.14 20.24
C ASP A 7 7.72 29.32 18.74
N LEU A 8 8.07 30.48 18.18
CA LEU A 8 8.01 30.72 16.74
C LEU A 8 9.02 29.84 16.00
N MET A 9 10.22 29.70 16.55
CA MET A 9 11.27 28.87 15.96
C MET A 9 10.93 27.38 16.02
N SER A 10 10.39 26.90 17.15
CA SER A 10 9.93 25.51 17.28
C SER A 10 8.74 25.22 16.36
N PHE A 11 7.78 26.14 16.25
CA PHE A 11 6.64 26.01 15.34
C PHE A 11 7.06 25.87 13.87
N ASN A 12 8.03 26.67 13.42
CA ASN A 12 8.58 26.58 12.07
C ASN A 12 9.34 25.27 11.86
N LYS A 13 10.16 24.87 12.84
CA LYS A 13 10.89 23.60 12.82
C LYS A 13 9.94 22.40 12.71
N ASP A 14 8.89 22.37 13.51
CA ASP A 14 7.89 21.29 13.48
C ASP A 14 7.18 21.17 12.11
N ASN A 15 6.96 22.29 11.42
CA ASN A 15 6.36 22.28 10.08
C ASN A 15 7.30 21.64 9.06
N ILE A 16 8.60 21.95 9.14
CA ILE A 16 9.64 21.33 8.29
C ILE A 16 9.78 19.84 8.61
N ASP A 17 9.78 19.48 9.89
CA ASP A 17 9.86 18.09 10.35
C ASP A 17 8.62 17.30 9.88
N ALA A 18 7.43 17.89 9.93
CA ALA A 18 6.20 17.30 9.41
C ALA A 18 6.23 17.10 7.88
N ALA A 19 6.70 18.09 7.12
CA ALA A 19 6.86 17.97 5.67
C ALA A 19 7.88 16.88 5.31
N THR A 20 8.98 16.81 6.05
CA THR A 20 10.01 15.77 5.88
C THR A 20 9.45 14.39 6.20
N ALA A 21 8.66 14.25 7.26
CA ALA A 21 7.99 13.00 7.63
C ALA A 21 6.99 12.55 6.54
N ALA A 22 6.20 13.49 5.99
CA ALA A 22 5.29 13.22 4.89
C ALA A 22 6.03 12.75 3.63
N GLY A 23 7.15 13.39 3.28
CA GLY A 23 8.00 12.98 2.17
C GLY A 23 8.60 11.58 2.34
N LYS A 24 9.09 11.26 3.54
CA LYS A 24 9.58 9.90 3.87
C LYS A 24 8.48 8.86 3.79
N ALA A 25 7.28 9.17 4.28
CA ALA A 25 6.12 8.28 4.21
C ALA A 25 5.71 8.00 2.76
N PHE A 26 5.70 9.02 1.91
CA PHE A 26 5.43 8.87 0.49
C PHE A 26 6.49 7.99 -0.20
N ALA A 27 7.78 8.25 0.04
CA ALA A 27 8.87 7.44 -0.51
C ALA A 27 8.77 5.97 -0.10
N LYS A 28 8.42 5.70 1.16
CA LYS A 28 8.17 4.35 1.66
C LYS A 28 6.97 3.69 0.97
N GLY A 29 5.89 4.43 0.74
CA GLY A 29 4.74 3.95 -0.03
C GLY A 29 5.11 3.51 -1.44
N LEU A 30 5.97 4.27 -2.13
CA LEU A 30 6.49 3.89 -3.45
C LEU A 30 7.36 2.62 -3.40
N GLU A 31 8.19 2.48 -2.36
CA GLU A 31 8.98 1.28 -2.12
C GLU A 31 8.08 0.05 -1.92
N ASP A 32 7.00 0.18 -1.14
CA ASP A 32 6.08 -0.92 -0.85
C ASP A 32 5.28 -1.33 -2.11
N ILE A 33 4.87 -0.37 -2.96
CA ILE A 33 4.31 -0.66 -4.29
C ILE A 33 5.29 -1.43 -5.16
N SER A 34 6.56 -1.01 -5.18
CA SER A 34 7.60 -1.67 -5.97
C SER A 34 7.86 -3.11 -5.50
N LYS A 35 7.87 -3.35 -4.18
CA LYS A 35 7.97 -4.69 -3.60
C LYS A 35 6.79 -5.57 -3.96
N GLU A 36 5.57 -5.01 -3.96
CA GLU A 36 4.39 -5.77 -4.34
C GLU A 36 4.44 -6.21 -5.82
N ALA A 37 4.92 -5.33 -6.71
CA ALA A 37 5.10 -5.68 -8.13
C ALA A 37 6.08 -6.87 -8.31
N VAL A 38 7.19 -6.87 -7.57
CA VAL A 38 8.15 -7.99 -7.57
C VAL A 38 7.51 -9.26 -7.00
N SER A 39 6.82 -9.17 -5.86
CA SER A 39 6.14 -10.32 -5.23
C SER A 39 5.09 -10.94 -6.16
N PHE A 40 4.32 -10.10 -6.85
CA PHE A 40 3.32 -10.56 -7.81
C PHE A 40 3.94 -11.28 -9.02
N SER A 41 5.06 -10.77 -9.53
CA SER A 41 5.81 -11.42 -10.61
C SER A 41 6.30 -12.81 -10.21
N SER A 42 6.89 -12.95 -9.02
CA SER A 42 7.29 -14.26 -8.48
C SER A 42 6.12 -15.23 -8.34
N LYS A 43 4.99 -14.78 -7.75
CA LYS A 43 3.78 -15.59 -7.64
C LYS A 43 3.23 -16.04 -8.99
N SER A 44 3.32 -15.18 -10.00
CA SER A 44 2.86 -15.49 -11.36
C SER A 44 3.72 -16.60 -11.99
N MET A 45 5.04 -16.58 -11.77
CA MET A 45 5.93 -17.67 -12.21
C MET A 45 5.60 -19.00 -11.50
N ASP A 46 5.42 -18.97 -10.18
CA ASP A 46 5.03 -20.16 -9.41
C ASP A 46 3.69 -20.73 -9.90
N GLY A 47 2.72 -19.85 -10.20
CA GLY A 47 1.43 -20.22 -10.78
C GLY A 47 1.56 -20.89 -12.15
N ALA A 48 2.41 -20.37 -13.03
CA ALA A 48 2.66 -20.95 -14.36
C ALA A 48 3.30 -22.34 -14.27
N VAL A 49 4.27 -22.52 -13.36
CA VAL A 49 4.90 -23.84 -13.11
C VAL A 49 3.86 -24.83 -12.56
N ALA A 50 3.01 -24.39 -11.62
CA ALA A 50 1.96 -25.22 -11.06
C ALA A 50 0.93 -25.65 -12.13
N ALA A 51 0.48 -24.72 -12.97
CA ALA A 51 -0.45 -25.00 -14.08
C ALA A 51 0.15 -25.99 -15.07
N SER A 52 1.43 -25.85 -15.42
CA SER A 52 2.13 -26.78 -16.33
C SER A 52 2.20 -28.20 -15.76
N LYS A 53 2.48 -28.34 -14.46
CA LYS A 53 2.46 -29.64 -13.78
C LYS A 53 1.06 -30.26 -13.76
N GLN A 54 0.03 -29.46 -13.52
CA GLN A 54 -1.36 -29.93 -13.49
C GLN A 54 -1.84 -30.37 -14.88
N LEU A 55 -1.45 -29.64 -15.93
CA LEU A 55 -1.71 -30.03 -17.32
C LEU A 55 -1.05 -31.36 -17.68
N GLY A 56 0.23 -31.54 -17.33
CA GLY A 56 0.96 -32.80 -17.57
C GLY A 56 0.41 -34.01 -16.80
N ALA A 57 -0.37 -33.79 -15.73
CA ALA A 57 -1.00 -34.84 -14.96
C ALA A 57 -2.40 -35.24 -15.47
N CYS A 58 -3.01 -34.45 -16.35
CA CYS A 58 -4.34 -34.76 -16.90
C CYS A 58 -4.27 -35.95 -17.86
N LYS A 59 -5.11 -36.98 -17.64
CA LYS A 59 -5.16 -38.19 -18.47
C LYS A 59 -6.48 -38.36 -19.20
N THR A 60 -7.51 -37.65 -18.77
CA THR A 60 -8.87 -37.74 -19.32
C THR A 60 -9.44 -36.36 -19.67
N PRO A 61 -10.45 -36.29 -20.56
CA PRO A 61 -11.16 -35.04 -20.86
C PRO A 61 -11.83 -34.40 -19.62
N ALA A 62 -12.30 -35.23 -18.67
CA ALA A 62 -12.89 -34.75 -17.42
C ALA A 62 -11.84 -34.04 -16.53
N ASP A 63 -10.60 -34.56 -16.48
CA ASP A 63 -9.50 -33.90 -15.75
C ASP A 63 -9.21 -32.52 -16.33
N PHE A 64 -9.24 -32.40 -17.66
CA PHE A 64 -9.00 -31.13 -18.35
C PHE A 64 -10.09 -30.10 -18.04
N THR A 65 -11.37 -30.47 -18.11
CA THR A 65 -12.49 -29.56 -17.78
C THR A 65 -12.44 -29.10 -16.31
N ASN A 66 -12.11 -30.01 -15.40
CA ASN A 66 -11.91 -29.67 -13.98
C ASN A 66 -10.73 -28.71 -13.78
N LEU A 67 -9.61 -28.97 -14.46
CA LEU A 67 -8.44 -28.10 -14.42
C LEU A 67 -8.76 -26.70 -14.96
N GLN A 68 -9.46 -26.61 -16.10
CA GLN A 68 -9.87 -25.34 -16.68
C GLN A 68 -10.74 -24.54 -15.70
N THR A 69 -11.71 -25.20 -15.06
CA THR A 69 -12.59 -24.59 -14.05
C THR A 69 -11.80 -24.10 -12.84
N LYS A 70 -10.85 -24.91 -12.36
CA LYS A 70 -9.96 -24.55 -11.26
C LYS A 70 -9.10 -23.35 -11.61
N LEU A 71 -8.46 -23.33 -12.77
CA LEU A 71 -7.64 -22.20 -13.21
C LEU A 71 -8.45 -20.91 -13.33
N VAL A 72 -9.67 -20.97 -13.84
CA VAL A 72 -10.56 -19.80 -13.90
C VAL A 72 -10.85 -19.27 -12.50
N LYS A 73 -11.17 -20.17 -11.55
CA LYS A 73 -11.45 -19.80 -10.18
C LYS A 73 -10.22 -19.22 -9.46
N ASP A 74 -9.07 -19.88 -9.59
CA ASP A 74 -7.80 -19.43 -9.01
C ASP A 74 -7.43 -18.02 -9.56
N ASN A 75 -7.57 -17.80 -10.87
CA ASN A 75 -7.32 -16.48 -11.48
C ASN A 75 -8.28 -15.40 -10.97
N TRP A 76 -9.55 -15.74 -10.76
CA TRP A 76 -10.53 -14.81 -10.19
C TRP A 76 -10.17 -14.42 -8.75
N GLU A 77 -9.77 -15.39 -7.93
CA GLU A 77 -9.34 -15.16 -6.55
C GLU A 77 -8.07 -14.28 -6.51
N ILE A 78 -7.10 -14.55 -7.39
CA ILE A 78 -5.88 -13.73 -7.54
C ILE A 78 -6.24 -12.29 -7.94
N MET A 79 -7.13 -12.12 -8.91
CA MET A 79 -7.57 -10.80 -9.37
C MET A 79 -8.20 -9.99 -8.22
N VAL A 80 -9.15 -10.59 -7.51
CA VAL A 80 -9.82 -9.94 -6.37
C VAL A 80 -8.81 -9.58 -5.27
N ALA A 81 -7.87 -10.48 -4.97
CA ALA A 81 -6.83 -10.22 -3.99
C ALA A 81 -5.92 -9.06 -4.41
N GLN A 82 -5.49 -8.99 -5.67
CA GLN A 82 -4.67 -7.90 -6.17
C GLN A 82 -5.42 -6.56 -6.18
N SER A 83 -6.69 -6.53 -6.60
CA SER A 83 -7.49 -5.30 -6.56
C SER A 83 -7.62 -4.73 -5.15
N LYS A 84 -7.87 -5.60 -4.15
CA LYS A 84 -7.90 -5.19 -2.74
C LYS A 84 -6.55 -4.63 -2.30
N LYS A 85 -5.47 -5.35 -2.61
CA LYS A 85 -4.13 -4.95 -2.18
C LYS A 85 -3.67 -3.63 -2.79
N MET A 86 -3.98 -3.40 -4.07
CA MET A 86 -3.69 -2.13 -4.73
C MET A 86 -4.46 -0.96 -4.11
N THR A 87 -5.73 -1.21 -3.74
CA THR A 87 -6.57 -0.22 -3.07
C THR A 87 -6.04 0.11 -1.67
N GLU A 88 -5.61 -0.91 -0.91
CA GLU A 88 -4.98 -0.75 0.40
C GLU A 88 -3.67 0.05 0.30
N LEU A 89 -2.75 -0.35 -0.56
CA LEU A 89 -1.46 0.35 -0.77
C LEU A 89 -1.68 1.82 -1.15
N SER A 90 -2.61 2.10 -2.06
CA SER A 90 -2.92 3.48 -2.48
C SER A 90 -3.46 4.31 -1.31
N ASN A 91 -4.38 3.74 -0.52
CA ASN A 91 -4.93 4.39 0.66
C ASN A 91 -3.86 4.62 1.74
N ASP A 92 -2.95 3.68 1.94
CA ASP A 92 -1.89 3.76 2.93
C ASP A 92 -0.85 4.81 2.56
N VAL A 93 -0.47 4.90 1.28
CA VAL A 93 0.40 5.99 0.80
C VAL A 93 -0.24 7.35 1.10
N LEU A 94 -1.51 7.52 0.74
CA LEU A 94 -2.22 8.78 0.95
C LEU A 94 -2.34 9.12 2.44
N LYS A 95 -2.78 8.17 3.27
CA LYS A 95 -2.92 8.36 4.72
C LYS A 95 -1.58 8.69 5.36
N SER A 96 -0.53 7.93 5.03
CA SER A 96 0.79 8.11 5.64
C SER A 96 1.43 9.43 5.24
N ALA A 97 1.20 9.91 4.01
CA ALA A 97 1.66 11.22 3.56
C ALA A 97 0.87 12.38 4.20
N MET A 98 -0.44 12.22 4.41
CA MET A 98 -1.31 13.27 4.93
C MET A 98 -1.34 13.36 6.46
N SER A 99 -1.07 12.26 7.18
CA SER A 99 -1.14 12.20 8.65
C SER A 99 -0.24 13.24 9.35
N PRO A 100 1.02 13.47 8.95
CA PRO A 100 1.87 14.50 9.56
C PRO A 100 1.28 15.91 9.40
N LEU A 101 0.64 16.20 8.27
CA LEU A 101 0.01 17.49 8.01
C LEU A 101 -1.27 17.67 8.84
N GLN A 102 -2.09 16.62 8.96
CA GLN A 102 -3.29 16.65 9.80
C GLN A 102 -2.95 16.87 11.28
N ALA A 103 -1.86 16.26 11.77
CA ALA A 103 -1.35 16.50 13.11
C ALA A 103 -1.00 17.99 13.33
N ARG A 104 -0.35 18.64 12.35
CA ARG A 104 -0.07 20.08 12.40
C ARG A 104 -1.34 20.92 12.42
N THR A 105 -2.35 20.60 11.61
CA THR A 105 -3.64 21.31 11.62
C THR A 105 -4.33 21.21 12.99
N LYS A 106 -4.27 20.03 13.64
CA LYS A 106 -4.82 19.84 14.99
C LYS A 106 -4.09 20.66 16.04
N THR A 107 -2.75 20.65 16.02
CA THR A 107 -1.93 21.46 16.94
C THR A 107 -2.18 22.96 16.77
N VAL A 108 -2.36 23.42 15.54
CA VAL A 108 -2.72 24.82 15.24
C VAL A 108 -4.10 25.14 15.82
N LEU A 109 -5.11 24.31 15.59
CA LEU A 109 -6.46 24.50 16.13
C LEU A 109 -6.46 24.53 17.67
N GLU A 110 -5.75 23.60 18.32
CA GLU A 110 -5.59 23.59 19.78
C GLU A 110 -4.92 24.86 20.29
N THR A 111 -3.93 25.39 19.56
CA THR A 111 -3.24 26.64 19.91
C THR A 111 -4.16 27.86 19.80
N PHE A 112 -5.05 27.91 18.80
CA PHE A 112 -6.04 28.98 18.61
C PHE A 112 -7.21 28.91 19.59
N VAL A 113 -7.69 27.71 19.91
CA VAL A 113 -8.77 27.52 20.90
C VAL A 113 -8.28 27.75 22.33
N SER A 114 -6.99 27.56 22.59
CA SER A 114 -6.35 27.84 23.88
C SER A 114 -5.77 29.27 23.98
N ALA A 115 -6.03 30.14 22.99
CA ALA A 115 -5.65 31.55 22.98
C ALA A 115 -6.80 32.43 23.46
#